data_AF-A0A0U9HGF0-F1
#
_entry.id   AF-A0A0U9HGF0-F1
#
_cell.length_a   1.000
_cell.length_b   1.000
_cell.length_c   1.000
_cell.angle_alpha   90.00
_cell.angle_beta   90.00
_cell.angle_gamma   90.00
#
_symmetry.space_group_name_H-M   'P 1'
#
loop_
_entity.id
_entity.type
_entity.pdbx_description
1 polymer ?
#
loop_
_entity_poly.entity_id
_entity_poly.type
_entity_poly.pdbx_seq_one_letter_code
_entity_poly.pdbx_strand_id
1 'polypeptide(L)'
;MKAVLPVYLDYFFYNNMNELIDGNFTVVGKVIKVVNDEEDNINLFRNTGFKLFRQEALDKMFNSFEINMDNEIEIPKISSKINKPSLLVLPIAIYT
;
A
#
# COMPACT_ATOMS: atom_id res chain seq x y z
N MET A 1 1.93 14.08 1.35
CA MET A 1 0.62 13.38 1.33
C MET A 1 0.77 12.12 0.48
N LYS A 2 0.27 10.97 0.93
CA LYS A 2 0.32 9.70 0.17
C LYS A 2 -1.07 9.33 -0.36
N ALA A 3 -1.14 8.71 -1.53
CA ALA A 3 -2.37 8.14 -2.06
C ALA A 3 -2.23 6.62 -2.17
N VAL A 4 -3.28 5.89 -1.81
CA VAL A 4 -3.37 4.43 -1.97
C VAL A 4 -4.38 4.14 -3.07
N LEU A 5 -3.97 3.32 -4.04
CA LEU A 5 -4.78 2.90 -5.18
C LEU A 5 -5.00 1.39 -5.10
N PRO A 6 -6.22 0.92 -4.78
CA PRO A 6 -6.56 -0.48 -5.01
C PRO A 6 -6.73 -0.68 -6.52
N VAL A 7 -5.84 -1.47 -7.10
CA VAL A 7 -5.85 -1.82 -8.52
C VAL A 7 -6.04 -3.33 -8.66
N TYR A 8 -6.66 -3.73 -9.77
CA TYR A 8 -6.78 -5.12 -10.16
C TYR A 8 -5.94 -5.36 -11.42
N LEU A 9 -5.50 -6.60 -11.66
CA LEU A 9 -4.60 -6.90 -12.78
C LEU A 9 -5.24 -6.63 -14.15
N ASP A 10 -6.56 -6.81 -14.24
CA ASP A 10 -7.38 -6.53 -15.42
C ASP A 10 -7.49 -5.03 -15.75
N TYR A 11 -6.99 -4.14 -14.88
CA TYR A 11 -6.87 -2.71 -15.18
C TYR A 11 -5.63 -2.38 -16.01
N PHE A 12 -4.68 -3.30 -16.15
CA PHE A 12 -3.43 -3.10 -16.89
C PHE A 12 -3.46 -3.76 -18.25
N PHE A 13 -2.79 -3.16 -19.23
CA PHE A 13 -2.62 -3.83 -20.52
C PHE A 13 -1.80 -5.10 -20.31
N TYR A 14 -2.15 -6.14 -21.06
CA TYR A 14 -1.52 -7.46 -20.95
C TYR A 14 -1.56 -8.08 -19.54
N ASN A 15 -2.44 -7.61 -18.66
CA ASN A 15 -2.58 -8.12 -17.29
C ASN A 15 -1.25 -8.03 -16.51
N ASN A 16 -0.46 -6.97 -16.75
CA ASN A 16 0.89 -6.81 -16.22
C ASN A 16 1.04 -5.49 -15.43
N MET A 17 1.38 -5.61 -14.14
CA MET A 17 1.56 -4.46 -13.25
C MET A 17 2.89 -3.71 -13.49
N ASN A 18 3.80 -4.24 -14.31
CA ASN A 18 5.07 -3.59 -14.63
C ASN A 18 4.88 -2.21 -15.28
N GLU A 19 3.71 -1.94 -15.86
CA GLU A 19 3.36 -0.64 -16.43
C GLU A 19 3.31 0.50 -15.40
N LEU A 20 3.23 0.20 -14.09
CA LEU A 20 3.19 1.20 -13.01
C LEU A 20 4.53 1.43 -12.30
N ILE A 21 5.61 0.82 -12.75
CA ILE A 21 6.91 0.92 -12.09
C ILE A 21 7.65 2.17 -12.59
N ASP A 22 8.17 2.98 -11.67
CA ASP A 22 9.06 4.13 -11.90
C ASP A 22 8.57 5.21 -12.88
N GLY A 23 7.27 5.26 -13.16
CA GLY A 23 6.64 6.27 -14.02
C GLY A 23 5.95 7.41 -13.27
N ASN A 24 5.65 8.49 -13.99
CA ASN A 24 4.69 9.50 -13.54
C ASN A 24 3.35 9.23 -14.21
N PHE A 25 2.28 9.23 -13.41
CA PHE A 25 0.94 8.89 -13.89
C PHE A 25 -0.08 9.91 -13.42
N THR A 26 -1.04 10.19 -14.28
CA THR A 26 -2.28 10.86 -13.95
C THR A 26 -3.32 9.82 -13.58
N VAL A 27 -3.95 10.01 -12.42
CA VAL A 27 -4.99 9.11 -11.91
C VAL A 27 -6.29 9.88 -11.77
N VAL A 28 -7.31 9.44 -12.52
CA VAL A 28 -8.69 9.90 -12.35
C VAL A 28 -9.42 8.84 -11.53
N GLY A 29 -9.99 9.23 -10.40
CA GLY A 29 -10.65 8.30 -9.50
C GLY A 29 -11.53 8.96 -8.46
N LYS A 30 -12.31 8.14 -7.77
CA LYS A 30 -13.16 8.57 -6.67
C LYS A 30 -12.39 8.49 -5.35
N VAL A 31 -12.29 9.60 -4.63
CA VAL A 31 -11.79 9.58 -3.25
C VAL A 31 -12.83 8.88 -2.38
N ILE A 32 -12.43 7.77 -1.73
CA ILE A 32 -13.31 6.98 -0.87
C ILE A 32 -12.92 7.03 0.61
N LYS A 33 -11.70 7.52 0.92
CA LYS A 33 -11.28 7.83 2.29
C LYS A 33 -10.28 8.98 2.28
N VAL A 34 -10.41 9.88 3.24
CA VAL A 34 -9.45 10.96 3.54
C VAL A 34 -8.98 10.76 4.98
N VAL A 35 -7.67 10.64 5.19
CA VAL A 35 -7.05 10.50 6.51
C VAL A 35 -6.33 11.80 6.86
N ASN A 36 -6.93 12.58 7.75
CA ASN A 36 -6.39 13.86 8.22
C ASN A 36 -6.03 13.86 9.72
N ASP A 37 -6.49 12.87 10.48
CA ASP A 37 -6.32 12.76 11.94
C ASP A 37 -5.30 11.67 12.32
N GLU A 38 -4.78 11.73 13.55
CA GLU A 38 -3.74 10.78 14.02
C GLU A 38 -4.30 9.40 14.36
N GLU A 39 -5.56 9.35 14.77
CA GLU A 39 -6.23 8.11 15.15
C GLU A 39 -6.68 7.29 13.94
N ASP A 40 -6.73 7.91 12.74
CA ASP A 40 -7.16 7.25 11.50
C ASP A 40 -5.97 6.89 10.59
N ASN A 41 -6.15 5.83 9.79
CA ASN A 41 -5.15 5.33 8.85
C ASN A 41 -5.78 4.48 7.74
N ILE A 42 -5.04 4.28 6.66
CA ILE A 42 -5.37 3.29 5.63
C ILE A 42 -4.60 2.00 5.93
N ASN A 43 -5.30 0.95 6.38
CA ASN A 43 -4.73 -0.38 6.49
C ASN A 43 -4.49 -0.98 5.08
N LEU A 44 -3.23 -1.26 4.76
CA LEU A 44 -2.82 -1.81 3.46
C LEU A 44 -3.22 -3.29 3.31
N PHE A 45 -3.38 -4.01 4.42
CA PHE A 45 -3.78 -5.41 4.45
C PHE A 45 -5.30 -5.61 4.55
N ARG A 46 -6.10 -4.55 4.38
CA ARG A 46 -7.56 -4.59 4.63
C ARG A 46 -8.34 -5.62 3.80
N ASN A 47 -7.78 -6.07 2.68
CA ASN A 47 -8.41 -7.03 1.75
C ASN A 47 -7.75 -8.42 1.82
N THR A 48 -6.88 -8.66 2.79
CA THR A 48 -6.20 -9.95 2.98
C THR A 48 -6.56 -10.55 4.34
N GLY A 49 -6.19 -11.82 4.57
CA GLY A 49 -6.35 -12.47 5.88
C GLY A 49 -5.61 -11.76 7.01
N PHE A 50 -4.58 -10.95 6.69
CA PHE A 50 -3.82 -10.18 7.67
C PHE A 50 -4.63 -9.08 8.36
N LYS A 51 -5.79 -8.66 7.81
CA LYS A 51 -6.70 -7.72 8.49
C LYS A 51 -7.18 -8.23 9.86
N LEU A 52 -7.19 -9.54 10.07
CA LEU A 52 -7.64 -10.16 11.33
C LEU A 52 -6.61 -10.04 12.46
N PHE A 53 -5.36 -9.74 12.13
CA PHE A 53 -4.29 -9.63 13.11
C PHE A 53 -4.28 -8.25 13.76
N ARG A 54 -3.97 -8.21 15.06
CA ARG A 54 -3.69 -6.95 15.76
C ARG A 54 -2.38 -6.35 15.27
N GLN A 55 -2.26 -5.02 15.34
CA GLN A 55 -1.07 -4.32 14.84
C GLN A 55 0.22 -4.82 15.49
N GLU A 56 0.23 -5.01 16.81
CA GLU A 56 1.39 -5.51 17.55
C GLU A 56 1.88 -6.88 17.07
N ALA A 57 0.95 -7.75 16.64
CA ALA A 57 1.29 -9.07 16.13
C ALA A 57 1.95 -8.97 14.73
N LEU A 58 1.43 -8.09 13.88
CA LEU A 58 2.02 -7.79 12.57
C LEU A 58 3.41 -7.17 12.73
N ASP A 59 3.58 -6.20 13.63
CA ASP A 59 4.85 -5.53 13.86
C ASP A 59 5.93 -6.50 14.35
N LYS A 60 5.60 -7.39 15.30
CA LYS A 60 6.53 -8.43 15.77
C LYS A 60 6.94 -9.38 14.64
N MET A 61 6.00 -9.77 13.80
CA MET A 61 6.27 -10.65 12.66
C MET A 61 7.20 -9.96 11.66
N PHE A 62 6.94 -8.70 11.31
CA PHE A 62 7.76 -7.97 10.34
C PHE A 62 9.15 -7.62 10.88
N ASN A 63 9.27 -7.22 12.15
CA ASN A 63 10.56 -6.94 12.78
C ASN A 63 11.45 -8.21 12.84
N SER A 64 10.84 -9.39 12.94
CA SER A 64 11.60 -10.66 12.93
C SER A 64 12.26 -10.94 11.57
N PHE A 65 11.74 -10.39 10.47
CA PHE A 65 12.37 -10.51 9.15
C PHE A 65 13.60 -9.61 9.01
N GLU A 66 13.63 -8.45 9.68
CA GLU A 66 14.77 -7.52 9.65
C GLU A 66 15.98 -8.06 10.43
N ILE A 67 15.78 -8.89 11.45
CA ILE A 67 16.83 -9.31 12.39
C ILE A 67 17.69 -10.49 11.87
N ASN A 68 17.21 -11.28 10.90
CA ASN A 68 17.79 -12.59 10.59
C ASN A 68 18.36 -12.75 9.17
N MET A 69 18.69 -11.65 8.47
CA MET A 69 19.44 -11.73 7.21
C MET A 69 20.77 -11.03 7.36
N ASP A 70 21.85 -11.80 7.18
CA ASP A 70 23.20 -11.25 7.00
C ASP A 70 23.17 -10.22 5.86
N ASN A 71 24.06 -9.23 5.92
CA ASN A 71 24.10 -7.98 5.13
C ASN A 71 24.11 -8.10 3.58
N GLU A 72 23.73 -9.25 3.02
CA GLU A 72 23.63 -9.57 1.60
C GLU A 72 22.27 -9.20 0.99
N ILE A 73 21.23 -9.03 1.81
CA ILE A 73 19.86 -8.69 1.35
C ILE A 73 19.35 -7.44 2.09
N GLU A 74 19.12 -6.36 1.35
CA GLU A 74 18.44 -5.17 1.87
C GLU A 74 16.92 -5.40 1.83
N ILE A 75 16.32 -5.68 2.99
CA ILE A 75 14.86 -5.77 3.09
C ILE A 75 14.30 -4.36 3.30
N PRO A 76 13.39 -3.89 2.42
CA PRO A 76 12.74 -2.61 2.63
C PRO A 76 11.80 -2.68 3.84
N LYS A 77 11.75 -1.60 4.61
CA LYS A 77 10.84 -1.48 5.74
C LYS A 77 9.39 -1.76 5.33
N ILE A 78 8.80 -2.80 5.91
CA ILE A 78 7.41 -3.18 5.64
C ILE A 78 6.48 -2.21 6.37
N SER A 79 5.52 -1.63 5.64
CA SER A 79 4.50 -0.74 6.20
C SER A 79 3.13 -1.42 6.13
N SER A 80 2.43 -1.50 7.26
CA SER A 80 1.07 -2.05 7.36
C SER A 80 -0.03 -1.00 7.16
N LYS A 81 0.30 0.27 7.38
CA LYS A 81 -0.64 1.38 7.49
C LYS A 81 -0.07 2.64 6.88
N ILE A 82 -0.92 3.41 6.21
CA ILE A 82 -0.61 4.77 5.78
C ILE A 82 -1.35 5.76 6.68
N ASN A 83 -0.59 6.58 7.40
CA ASN A 83 -1.11 7.59 8.32
C ASN A 83 -1.42 8.92 7.61
N LYS A 84 -1.85 9.95 8.35
CA LYS A 84 -2.10 11.29 7.83
C LYS A 84 -0.84 11.96 7.25
N PRO A 85 -0.97 12.89 6.28
CA PRO A 85 -2.14 13.08 5.43
C PRO A 85 -2.14 12.05 4.29
N SER A 86 -3.26 11.35 4.10
CA SER A 86 -3.39 10.38 3.00
C SER A 86 -4.80 10.22 2.43
N LEU A 87 -4.85 9.69 1.21
CA LEU A 87 -6.09 9.45 0.45
C LEU A 87 -6.16 7.99 0.02
N LEU A 88 -7.35 7.41 0.10
CA LEU A 88 -7.69 6.18 -0.60
C LEU A 88 -8.54 6.55 -1.81
N VAL A 89 -8.03 6.27 -3.01
CA VAL A 89 -8.70 6.62 -4.26
C VAL A 89 -9.02 5.35 -5.00
N LEU A 90 -10.30 5.14 -5.33
CA LEU A 90 -10.72 4.07 -6.24
C LEU A 90 -10.45 4.56 -7.68
N PRO A 91 -9.47 3.99 -8.40
CA PRO A 91 -9.13 4.45 -9.74
C PRO A 91 -10.27 4.14 -10.72
N ILE A 92 -10.53 5.09 -11.62
CA ILE A 92 -11.41 4.95 -12.79
C ILE A 92 -10.55 4.88 -14.07
N ALA A 93 -9.48 5.67 -14.12
CA ALA A 93 -8.48 5.64 -15.19
C ALA A 93 -7.09 5.98 -14.64
N ILE A 94 -6.07 5.35 -15.22
CA ILE A 94 -4.64 5.61 -14.96
C ILE A 94 -3.97 5.75 -16.32
N TYR A 95 -3.26 6.86 -16.55
CA TYR A 95 -2.56 7.13 -17.81
C TYR A 95 -1.32 7.98 -17.57
N THR A 96 -0.41 8.03 -18.54
CA THR A 96 0.82 8.84 -18.50
C THR A 96 0.56 10.26 -19.00
#